data_AF-A0A5B8N2Y9-F1
#
_entry.id   AF-A0A5B8N2Y9-F1
#
_cell.length_a   1.000
_cell.length_b   1.000
_cell.length_c   1.000
_cell.angle_alpha   90.00
_cell.angle_beta   90.00
_cell.angle_gamma   90.00
#
_symmetry.space_group_name_H-M   'P 1'
#
loop_
_entity.id
_entity.type
_entity.pdbx_description
1 polymer ?
#
loop_
_entity_poly.entity_id
_entity_poly.type
_entity_poly.pdbx_seq_one_letter_code
_entity_poly.pdbx_strand_id
1 'polypeptide(L)'
;MAMEMKKILAWTGAAVLTTSFFVFVMWPGEKAVQRTAAEPDLFSFIKPMGDEPPADASAQPAPASGTTAAEQAISYAAEQPALRDVPDATMKIAAAQENVQRMRRRGASEDEVYRMRAAELSAQAAAHLGKMERDENAWNARVGAYLAERDKLLGGNSGMYPEEALQQLRNARFTADEQKLLTTYESAGFPRLTLE
;
A
#
# COMPACT_ATOMS: atom_id res chain seq x y z
N MET A 1 23.56 18.48 59.30
CA MET A 1 22.74 19.49 58.59
C MET A 1 23.34 19.67 57.20
N ALA A 2 22.65 19.89 56.09
CA ALA A 2 21.28 19.74 55.64
C ALA A 2 21.37 19.80 54.10
N MET A 3 20.43 19.15 53.44
CA MET A 3 20.25 18.97 52.00
C MET A 3 20.06 20.31 51.25
N GLU A 4 20.44 20.39 49.96
CA GLU A 4 19.59 20.94 48.89
C GLU A 4 20.25 20.83 47.50
N MET A 5 19.54 20.15 46.59
CA MET A 5 19.71 20.21 45.14
C MET A 5 18.90 21.39 44.60
N LYS A 6 19.36 22.07 43.53
CA LYS A 6 18.48 22.73 42.56
C LYS A 6 19.00 22.58 41.14
N LYS A 7 18.17 21.97 40.29
CA LYS A 7 18.30 21.88 38.82
C LYS A 7 17.87 23.21 38.20
N ILE A 8 18.55 23.67 37.15
CA ILE A 8 17.94 24.60 36.17
C ILE A 8 18.40 24.22 34.76
N LEU A 9 17.39 23.98 33.92
CA LEU A 9 17.38 23.72 32.50
C LEU A 9 17.46 25.06 31.75
N ALA A 10 18.25 25.16 30.67
CA ALA A 10 18.11 26.25 29.70
C ALA A 10 18.28 25.71 28.27
N TRP A 11 17.15 25.61 27.60
CA TRP A 11 16.97 25.47 26.16
C TRP A 11 17.23 26.82 25.47
N THR A 12 18.05 26.83 24.43
CA THR A 12 18.06 27.82 23.33
C THR A 12 18.52 27.03 22.11
N GLY A 13 17.85 26.96 20.96
CA GLY A 13 16.96 27.90 20.30
C GLY A 13 17.39 27.87 18.83
N ALA A 14 16.48 27.43 17.95
CA ALA A 14 16.72 27.17 16.54
C ALA A 14 16.57 28.41 15.65
N ALA A 15 16.90 28.20 14.36
CA ALA A 15 16.43 28.86 13.14
C ALA A 15 17.32 29.96 12.53
N VAL A 16 18.08 29.56 11.50
CA VAL A 16 18.44 30.43 10.37
C VAL A 16 17.65 29.95 9.15
N LEU A 17 16.97 30.93 8.55
CA LEU A 17 16.15 30.87 7.34
C LEU A 17 16.88 30.26 6.14
N THR A 18 16.19 29.38 5.40
CA THR A 18 16.39 29.27 3.95
C THR A 18 15.04 29.24 3.25
N THR A 19 14.88 30.26 2.43
CA THR A 19 13.83 30.56 1.45
C THR A 19 13.46 29.39 0.54
N SER A 20 12.17 29.06 0.46
CA SER A 20 11.63 28.32 -0.69
C SER A 20 10.58 29.18 -1.38
N PHE A 21 10.98 29.67 -2.55
CA PHE A 21 10.16 30.27 -3.59
C PHE A 21 9.23 29.18 -4.14
N PHE A 22 7.93 29.25 -3.88
CA PHE A 22 6.94 28.43 -4.59
C PHE A 22 6.26 29.30 -5.64
N VAL A 23 6.66 29.13 -6.91
CA VAL A 23 5.92 29.66 -8.05
C VAL A 23 4.69 28.78 -8.23
N PHE A 24 3.57 29.25 -7.70
CA PHE A 24 2.24 28.71 -7.91
C PHE A 24 1.78 29.12 -9.33
N VAL A 25 1.98 28.25 -10.32
CA VAL A 25 1.29 28.39 -11.61
C VAL A 25 -0.14 27.91 -11.42
N MET A 26 -1.00 28.91 -11.31
CA MET A 26 -2.46 28.95 -11.41
C MET A 26 -3.03 27.89 -12.37
N TRP A 27 -3.67 26.85 -11.82
CA TRP A 27 -4.60 26.00 -12.56
C TRP A 27 -6.02 26.58 -12.37
N PRO A 28 -6.68 27.07 -13.43
CA PRO A 28 -8.00 27.69 -13.30
C PRO A 28 -9.06 26.63 -12.96
N GLY A 29 -9.90 26.95 -11.99
CA GLY A 29 -11.02 26.10 -11.57
C GLY A 29 -12.03 25.93 -12.70
N GLU A 30 -12.23 24.69 -13.13
CA GLU A 30 -13.39 24.32 -13.94
C GLU A 30 -14.61 24.17 -13.05
N LYS A 31 -15.64 24.93 -13.40
CA LYS A 31 -16.98 24.81 -12.83
C LYS A 31 -17.53 23.43 -13.19
N ALA A 32 -18.10 22.76 -12.19
CA ALA A 32 -18.82 21.51 -12.36
C ALA A 32 -19.92 21.66 -13.43
N VAL A 33 -19.69 21.09 -14.61
CA VAL A 33 -20.72 20.84 -15.60
C VAL A 33 -21.32 19.48 -15.24
N GLN A 34 -22.52 19.50 -14.64
CA GLN A 34 -23.37 18.32 -14.59
C GLN A 34 -23.71 17.91 -16.02
N ARG A 35 -23.03 16.88 -16.55
CA ARG A 35 -23.57 16.10 -17.65
C ARG A 35 -24.50 15.05 -17.06
N THR A 36 -25.79 15.31 -17.15
CA THR A 36 -26.80 14.27 -17.29
C THR A 36 -26.54 13.56 -18.62
N ALA A 37 -25.78 12.48 -18.59
CA ALA A 37 -25.72 11.48 -19.65
C ALA A 37 -26.02 10.15 -18.97
N ALA A 38 -27.10 9.51 -19.41
CA ALA A 38 -27.57 8.23 -18.92
C ALA A 38 -26.39 7.25 -18.77
N GLU A 39 -26.14 6.84 -17.53
CA GLU A 39 -25.18 5.80 -17.22
C GLU A 39 -25.66 4.51 -17.90
N PRO A 40 -24.86 3.87 -18.78
CA PRO A 40 -25.22 2.56 -19.28
C PRO A 40 -25.30 1.63 -18.07
N ASP A 41 -26.43 0.96 -17.89
CA ASP A 41 -26.65 0.04 -16.78
C ASP A 41 -25.64 -1.13 -16.86
N LEU A 42 -24.53 -0.97 -16.14
CA LEU A 42 -23.44 -1.96 -16.02
C LEU A 42 -23.92 -3.26 -15.35
N PHE A 43 -25.15 -3.26 -14.81
CA PHE A 43 -25.75 -4.37 -14.08
C PHE A 43 -27.06 -4.86 -14.70
N SER A 44 -27.28 -4.61 -16.00
CA SER A 44 -28.44 -5.15 -16.75
C SER A 44 -28.55 -6.68 -16.75
N PHE A 45 -27.52 -7.42 -16.31
CA PHE A 45 -27.56 -8.87 -16.09
C PHE A 45 -28.33 -9.28 -14.82
N ILE A 46 -28.53 -8.35 -13.86
CA ILE A 46 -29.32 -8.59 -12.65
C ILE A 46 -30.77 -8.31 -12.99
N LYS A 47 -31.48 -9.33 -13.49
CA LYS A 47 -32.93 -9.27 -13.66
C LYS A 47 -33.56 -9.00 -12.28
N PRO A 48 -34.32 -7.91 -12.07
CA PRO A 48 -35.07 -7.74 -10.84
C PRO A 48 -36.13 -8.85 -10.78
N MET A 49 -36.05 -9.73 -9.78
CA MET A 49 -37.18 -10.60 -9.44
C MET A 49 -38.27 -9.72 -8.86
N GLY A 50 -39.14 -9.20 -9.74
CA GLY A 50 -40.43 -8.67 -9.36
C GLY A 50 -41.37 -9.82 -9.02
N ASP A 51 -42.15 -9.63 -7.96
CA ASP A 51 -43.16 -10.53 -7.44
C ASP A 51 -44.20 -10.93 -8.51
N GLU A 52 -44.13 -12.15 -9.03
CA GLU A 52 -45.27 -12.82 -9.66
C GLU A 52 -45.35 -14.29 -9.20
N PRO A 53 -46.53 -14.78 -8.73
CA PRO A 53 -46.72 -16.16 -8.33
C PRO A 53 -46.72 -17.11 -9.55
N PRO A 54 -46.34 -18.39 -9.39
CA PRO A 54 -46.04 -19.26 -10.52
C PRO A 54 -47.32 -19.79 -11.19
N ALA A 55 -47.57 -19.38 -12.43
CA ALA A 55 -48.41 -20.12 -13.35
C ALA A 55 -47.55 -20.56 -14.55
N ASP A 56 -47.57 -21.85 -14.82
CA ASP A 56 -46.97 -22.54 -15.97
C ASP A 56 -45.44 -22.65 -16.03
N ALA A 57 -44.94 -23.57 -15.21
CA ALA A 57 -43.68 -24.27 -15.46
C ALA A 57 -43.79 -25.15 -16.73
N SER A 58 -43.68 -24.55 -17.91
CA SER A 58 -43.48 -25.26 -19.19
C SER A 58 -42.85 -24.35 -20.25
N ALA A 59 -41.71 -23.76 -19.93
CA ALA A 59 -40.81 -23.21 -20.94
C ALA A 59 -39.39 -23.17 -20.38
N GLN A 60 -38.75 -24.33 -20.31
CA GLN A 60 -37.29 -24.38 -20.22
C GLN A 60 -36.75 -23.83 -21.55
N PRO A 61 -36.05 -22.69 -21.59
CA PRO A 61 -35.30 -22.36 -22.79
C PRO A 61 -34.24 -23.45 -22.96
N ALA A 62 -34.35 -24.19 -24.05
CA ALA A 62 -33.32 -25.14 -24.45
C ALA A 62 -31.97 -24.41 -24.45
N PRO A 63 -30.90 -24.98 -23.85
CA PRO A 63 -29.59 -24.38 -23.98
C PRO A 63 -29.23 -24.38 -25.46
N ALA A 64 -29.11 -23.18 -26.03
CA ALA A 64 -28.53 -22.99 -27.34
C ALA A 64 -27.17 -23.71 -27.34
N SER A 65 -27.00 -24.59 -28.31
CA SER A 65 -25.80 -25.40 -28.49
C SER A 65 -24.55 -24.53 -28.49
N GLY A 66 -23.55 -24.92 -27.69
CA GLY A 66 -22.14 -24.68 -28.00
C GLY A 66 -21.40 -23.66 -27.14
N THR A 67 -21.27 -23.92 -25.83
CA THR A 67 -20.03 -23.87 -25.02
C THR A 67 -20.39 -23.65 -23.56
N THR A 68 -19.85 -24.48 -22.67
CA THR A 68 -19.98 -24.24 -21.22
C THR A 68 -19.20 -22.98 -20.85
N ALA A 69 -19.53 -22.31 -19.74
CA ALA A 69 -18.74 -21.16 -19.26
C ALA A 69 -17.23 -21.48 -19.11
N ALA A 70 -16.91 -22.75 -18.82
CA ALA A 70 -15.54 -23.25 -18.80
C ALA A 70 -14.88 -23.24 -20.20
N GLU A 71 -15.63 -23.53 -21.25
CA GLU A 71 -15.13 -23.58 -22.63
C GLU A 71 -14.98 -22.17 -23.25
N GLN A 72 -15.82 -21.24 -22.83
CA GLN A 72 -15.64 -19.81 -23.13
C GLN A 72 -14.39 -19.25 -22.44
N ALA A 73 -14.14 -19.63 -21.18
CA ALA A 73 -12.92 -19.23 -20.46
C ALA A 73 -11.65 -19.82 -21.10
N ILE A 74 -11.69 -21.08 -21.57
CA ILE A 74 -10.58 -21.70 -22.30
C ILE A 74 -10.34 -21.01 -23.64
N SER A 75 -11.39 -20.64 -24.37
CA SER A 75 -11.28 -19.92 -25.66
C SER A 75 -10.68 -18.53 -25.47
N TYR A 76 -11.16 -17.77 -24.48
CA TYR A 76 -10.62 -16.45 -24.13
C TYR A 76 -9.16 -16.51 -23.66
N ALA A 77 -8.80 -17.50 -22.84
CA ALA A 77 -7.41 -17.75 -22.45
C ALA A 77 -6.54 -18.20 -23.65
N ALA A 78 -7.14 -18.87 -24.64
CA ALA A 78 -6.43 -19.28 -25.84
C ALA A 78 -6.10 -18.12 -26.77
N GLU A 79 -6.97 -17.10 -26.81
CA GLU A 79 -6.83 -15.86 -27.59
C GLU A 79 -5.85 -14.86 -26.95
N GLN A 80 -5.52 -15.03 -25.67
CA GLN A 80 -4.58 -14.17 -24.95
C GLN A 80 -3.28 -14.90 -24.61
N PRO A 81 -2.28 -14.89 -25.51
CA PRO A 81 -1.00 -15.54 -25.26
C PRO A 81 -0.32 -15.04 -23.98
N ALA A 82 -0.52 -13.76 -23.62
CA ALA A 82 0.02 -13.16 -22.40
C ALA A 82 -0.51 -13.83 -21.11
N LEU A 83 -1.74 -14.35 -21.09
CA LEU A 83 -2.33 -14.99 -19.90
C LEU A 83 -1.76 -16.39 -19.63
N ARG A 84 -1.27 -17.07 -20.67
CA ARG A 84 -0.67 -18.42 -20.51
C ARG A 84 0.60 -18.39 -19.68
N ASP A 85 1.36 -17.30 -19.75
CA ASP A 85 2.66 -17.18 -19.08
C ASP A 85 2.56 -16.50 -17.70
N VAL A 86 1.40 -15.97 -17.31
CA VAL A 86 1.22 -15.30 -16.00
C VAL A 86 1.48 -16.23 -14.81
N PRO A 87 0.97 -17.48 -14.78
CA PRO A 87 1.27 -18.40 -13.68
C PRO A 87 2.77 -18.68 -13.56
N ASP A 88 3.45 -18.88 -14.69
CA ASP A 88 4.90 -19.14 -14.75
C ASP A 88 5.71 -17.90 -14.29
N ALA A 89 5.35 -16.71 -14.76
CA ALA A 89 5.99 -15.47 -14.37
C ALA A 89 5.86 -15.18 -12.86
N THR A 90 4.68 -15.46 -12.29
CA THR A 90 4.44 -15.30 -10.85
C THR A 90 5.31 -16.25 -10.03
N MET A 91 5.43 -17.51 -10.46
CA MET A 91 6.29 -18.51 -9.81
C MET A 91 7.77 -18.10 -9.88
N LYS A 92 8.23 -17.58 -11.02
CA LYS A 92 9.61 -17.09 -11.18
C LYS A 92 9.93 -15.93 -10.23
N ILE A 93 9.01 -14.98 -10.07
CA ILE A 93 9.19 -13.87 -9.12
C ILE A 93 9.25 -14.38 -7.68
N ALA A 94 8.39 -15.32 -7.30
CA ALA A 94 8.40 -15.93 -5.97
C ALA A 94 9.71 -16.67 -5.69
N ALA A 95 10.17 -17.49 -6.63
CA ALA A 95 11.44 -18.22 -6.53
C ALA A 95 12.65 -17.28 -6.42
N ALA A 96 12.70 -16.25 -7.27
CA ALA A 96 13.74 -15.23 -7.22
C ALA A 96 13.77 -14.55 -5.86
N GLN A 97 12.60 -14.23 -5.28
CA GLN A 97 12.55 -13.59 -3.97
C GLN A 97 13.00 -14.51 -2.84
N GLU A 98 12.63 -15.79 -2.88
CA GLU A 98 13.15 -16.76 -1.90
C GLU A 98 14.68 -16.88 -1.97
N ASN A 99 15.24 -16.88 -3.19
CA ASN A 99 16.68 -16.88 -3.43
C ASN A 99 17.34 -15.63 -2.85
N VAL A 100 16.77 -14.43 -3.06
CA VAL A 100 17.24 -13.18 -2.44
C VAL A 100 17.27 -13.29 -0.93
N GLN A 101 16.20 -13.78 -0.30
CA GLN A 101 16.15 -13.89 1.15
C GLN A 101 17.21 -14.84 1.69
N ARG A 102 17.47 -15.95 1.00
CA ARG A 102 18.54 -16.88 1.34
C ARG A 102 19.93 -16.25 1.16
N MET A 103 20.13 -15.47 0.11
CA MET A 103 21.38 -14.75 -0.14
C MET A 103 21.65 -13.68 0.93
N ARG A 104 20.64 -12.87 1.28
CA ARG A 104 20.78 -11.84 2.34
C ARG A 104 21.09 -12.44 3.71
N ARG A 105 20.48 -13.59 4.06
CA ARG A 105 20.85 -14.34 5.29
C ARG A 105 22.32 -14.77 5.33
N ARG A 106 22.97 -14.88 4.18
CA ARG A 106 24.39 -15.21 4.04
C ARG A 106 25.28 -13.97 3.90
N GLY A 107 24.72 -12.77 4.03
CA GLY A 107 25.47 -11.51 3.89
C GLY A 107 25.77 -11.11 2.44
N ALA A 108 25.02 -11.63 1.46
CA ALA A 108 25.20 -11.22 0.08
C ALA A 108 24.95 -9.71 -0.09
N SER A 109 25.76 -9.10 -0.95
CA SER A 109 25.63 -7.70 -1.33
C SER A 109 24.43 -7.47 -2.26
N GLU A 110 23.98 -6.21 -2.34
CA GLU A 110 22.90 -5.82 -3.24
C GLU A 110 23.27 -6.03 -4.73
N ASP A 111 24.56 -5.93 -5.08
CA ASP A 111 25.05 -6.21 -6.43
C ASP A 111 24.94 -7.70 -6.79
N GLU A 112 25.25 -8.59 -5.84
CA GLU A 112 25.07 -10.03 -6.01
C GLU A 112 23.59 -10.39 -6.18
N VAL A 113 22.72 -9.80 -5.35
CA VAL A 113 21.27 -9.93 -5.44
C VAL A 113 20.76 -9.44 -6.80
N TYR A 114 21.22 -8.28 -7.26
CA TYR A 114 20.85 -7.73 -8.56
C TYR A 114 21.26 -8.65 -9.72
N ARG A 115 22.52 -9.14 -9.73
CA ARG A 115 23.00 -10.04 -10.78
C ARG A 115 22.20 -11.34 -10.84
N MET A 116 21.91 -11.94 -9.68
CA MET A 116 21.09 -13.14 -9.60
C MET A 116 19.68 -12.89 -10.16
N ARG A 117 19.01 -11.83 -9.69
CA ARG A 117 17.65 -11.49 -10.12
C ARG A 117 17.58 -11.16 -11.61
N ALA A 118 18.60 -10.48 -12.14
CA ALA A 118 18.69 -10.17 -13.57
C ALA A 118 18.89 -11.42 -14.44
N ALA A 119 19.57 -12.45 -13.91
CA ALA A 119 19.76 -13.73 -14.59
C ALA A 119 18.49 -14.59 -14.60
N GLU A 120 17.67 -14.55 -13.54
CA GLU A 120 16.43 -15.34 -13.43
C GLU A 120 15.22 -14.69 -14.09
N LEU A 121 15.15 -13.35 -14.09
CA LEU A 121 14.02 -12.58 -14.62
C LEU A 121 14.45 -11.78 -15.86
N SER A 122 14.91 -10.55 -15.63
CA SER A 122 15.51 -9.66 -16.61
C SER A 122 16.14 -8.49 -15.86
N ALA A 123 17.05 -7.75 -16.50
CA ALA A 123 17.65 -6.55 -15.90
C ALA A 123 16.61 -5.49 -15.52
N GLN A 124 15.60 -5.26 -16.36
CA GLN A 124 14.52 -4.31 -16.09
C GLN A 124 13.66 -4.73 -14.90
N ALA A 125 13.26 -6.01 -14.84
CA ALA A 125 12.49 -6.55 -13.71
C ALA A 125 13.30 -6.48 -12.42
N ALA A 126 14.60 -6.81 -12.49
CA ALA A 126 15.49 -6.74 -11.34
C ALA A 126 15.63 -5.32 -10.79
N ALA A 127 15.78 -4.32 -11.66
CA ALA A 127 15.84 -2.92 -11.29
C ALA A 127 14.52 -2.42 -10.65
N HIS A 128 13.37 -2.81 -11.21
CA HIS A 128 12.07 -2.42 -10.67
C HIS A 128 11.83 -3.01 -9.28
N LEU A 129 12.07 -4.31 -9.10
CA LEU A 129 11.97 -4.97 -7.80
C LEU A 129 12.95 -4.37 -6.79
N GLY A 130 14.19 -4.11 -7.19
CA GLY A 130 15.17 -3.47 -6.32
C GLY A 130 14.74 -2.06 -5.89
N LYS A 131 14.09 -1.29 -6.77
CA LYS A 131 13.50 0.00 -6.40
C LYS A 131 12.37 -0.18 -5.40
N MET A 132 11.41 -1.07 -5.67
CA MET A 132 10.29 -1.35 -4.78
C MET A 132 10.75 -1.75 -3.38
N GLU A 133 11.76 -2.60 -3.27
CA GLU A 133 12.34 -3.01 -1.98
C GLU A 133 13.00 -1.84 -1.22
N ARG A 134 13.72 -0.97 -1.92
CA ARG A 134 14.31 0.22 -1.28
C ARG A 134 13.22 1.17 -0.77
N ASP A 135 12.19 1.39 -1.57
CA ASP A 135 11.06 2.24 -1.20
C ASP A 135 10.32 1.66 0.03
N GLU A 136 10.10 0.34 0.04
CA GLU A 136 9.50 -0.38 1.17
C GLU A 136 10.37 -0.32 2.43
N ASN A 137 11.68 -0.52 2.31
CA ASN A 137 12.60 -0.38 3.44
C ASN A 137 12.62 1.05 3.99
N ALA A 138 12.60 2.06 3.12
CA ALA A 138 12.53 3.46 3.51
C ALA A 138 11.19 3.79 4.20
N TRP A 139 10.08 3.25 3.72
CA TRP A 139 8.77 3.33 4.37
C TRP A 139 8.80 2.72 5.78
N ASN A 140 9.25 1.47 5.90
CA ASN A 140 9.31 0.76 7.18
C ASN A 140 10.22 1.45 8.20
N ALA A 141 11.35 2.00 7.76
CA ALA A 141 12.22 2.79 8.63
C ALA A 141 11.53 4.06 9.16
N ARG A 142 10.79 4.79 8.30
CA ARG A 142 10.01 5.97 8.72
C ARG A 142 8.90 5.59 9.68
N VAL A 143 8.15 4.53 9.40
CA VAL A 143 7.08 4.03 10.27
C VAL A 143 7.63 3.57 11.61
N GLY A 144 8.73 2.82 11.63
CA GLY A 144 9.37 2.38 12.87
C GLY A 144 9.83 3.55 13.76
N ALA A 145 10.46 4.56 13.16
CA ALA A 145 10.86 5.77 13.88
C ALA A 145 9.64 6.54 14.44
N TYR A 146 8.58 6.65 13.64
CA TYR A 146 7.31 7.26 14.04
C TYR A 146 6.67 6.54 15.23
N LEU A 147 6.54 5.21 15.18
CA LEU A 147 5.95 4.43 16.26
C LEU A 147 6.76 4.56 17.56
N ALA A 148 8.10 4.58 17.47
CA ALA A 148 8.96 4.79 18.63
C ALA A 148 8.80 6.18 19.26
N GLU A 149 8.60 7.24 18.45
CA GLU A 149 8.31 8.59 18.94
C GLU A 149 6.90 8.68 19.55
N ARG A 150 5.91 8.08 18.89
CA ARG A 150 4.53 7.99 19.38
C ARG A 150 4.47 7.32 20.76
N ASP A 151 5.16 6.21 20.93
CA ASP A 151 5.18 5.47 22.19
C ASP A 151 5.78 6.28 23.35
N LYS A 152 6.75 7.16 23.06
CA LYS A 152 7.31 8.10 24.06
C LYS A 152 6.29 9.17 24.46
N LEU A 153 5.51 9.69 23.50
CA LEU A 153 4.44 10.66 23.77
C LEU A 153 3.34 10.03 24.62
N LEU A 154 2.99 8.76 24.37
CA LEU A 154 1.95 8.04 25.12
C LEU A 154 2.43 7.56 26.50
N GLY A 155 3.70 7.16 26.64
CA GLY A 155 4.26 6.66 27.90
C GLY A 155 4.75 7.72 28.88
N GLY A 156 4.79 9.00 28.47
CA GLY A 156 5.49 10.08 29.18
C GLY A 156 4.85 10.55 30.48
N ASN A 157 3.52 10.68 30.57
CA ASN A 157 2.80 10.88 31.84
C ASN A 157 1.28 10.87 31.58
N SER A 158 0.57 9.93 32.20
CA SER A 158 -0.85 9.94 32.57
C SER A 158 -1.83 10.72 31.67
N GLY A 159 -2.41 10.04 30.69
CA GLY A 159 -3.84 10.11 30.37
C GLY A 159 -4.38 11.39 29.71
N MET A 160 -3.55 12.38 29.43
CA MET A 160 -3.98 13.60 28.74
C MET A 160 -2.84 14.14 27.88
N TYR A 161 -2.55 13.45 26.78
CA TYR A 161 -1.84 14.08 25.67
C TYR A 161 -2.48 13.70 24.34
N PRO A 162 -2.57 14.68 23.45
CA PRO A 162 -3.85 15.04 22.88
C PRO A 162 -3.79 14.80 21.37
N GLU A 163 -4.93 14.48 20.77
CA GLU A 163 -4.99 14.09 19.36
C GLU A 163 -4.24 15.08 18.46
N GLU A 164 -4.15 16.36 18.83
CA GLU A 164 -3.34 17.36 18.12
C GLU A 164 -1.83 17.10 18.10
N ALA A 165 -1.21 16.59 19.17
CA ALA A 165 0.24 16.33 19.17
C ALA A 165 0.58 15.10 18.33
N LEU A 166 -0.27 14.08 18.38
CA LEU A 166 -0.17 12.91 17.50
C LEU A 166 -0.38 13.32 16.04
N GLN A 167 -1.37 14.17 15.77
CA GLN A 167 -1.62 14.68 14.43
C GLN A 167 -0.46 15.54 13.92
N GLN A 168 0.16 16.37 14.76
CA GLN A 168 1.37 17.12 14.40
C GLN A 168 2.54 16.19 14.05
N LEU A 169 2.74 15.12 14.83
CA LEU A 169 3.77 14.12 14.55
C LEU A 169 3.52 13.41 13.21
N ARG A 170 2.26 13.04 12.92
CA ARG A 170 1.87 12.47 11.62
C ARG A 170 2.13 13.44 10.46
N ASN A 171 1.68 14.70 10.59
CA ASN A 171 1.85 15.74 9.58
C ASN A 171 3.32 16.07 9.30
N ALA A 172 4.20 15.95 10.30
CA ALA A 172 5.63 16.21 10.14
C ALA A 172 6.38 15.13 9.34
N ARG A 173 5.83 13.91 9.24
CA ARG A 173 6.54 12.73 8.70
C ARG A 173 5.88 12.10 7.48
N PHE A 174 4.57 12.33 7.32
CA PHE A 174 3.74 11.63 6.35
C PHE A 174 2.75 12.57 5.68
N THR A 175 2.55 12.36 4.39
CA THR A 175 1.49 12.99 3.61
C THR A 175 0.11 12.50 4.04
N ALA A 176 -0.94 13.22 3.64
CA ALA A 176 -2.32 12.84 3.97
C ALA A 176 -2.70 11.42 3.49
N ASP A 177 -2.17 10.98 2.35
CA ASP A 177 -2.44 9.64 1.83
C ASP A 177 -1.65 8.56 2.59
N GLU A 178 -0.38 8.82 2.91
CA GLU A 178 0.42 7.93 3.75
C GLU A 178 -0.16 7.77 5.15
N GLN A 179 -0.76 8.83 5.72
CA GLN A 179 -1.41 8.76 7.02
C GLN A 179 -2.58 7.77 7.06
N LYS A 180 -3.30 7.56 5.94
CA LYS A 180 -4.35 6.54 5.87
C LYS A 180 -3.78 5.14 6.09
N LEU A 181 -2.59 4.88 5.53
CA LEU A 181 -1.88 3.61 5.69
C LEU A 181 -1.40 3.41 7.12
N LEU A 182 -0.98 4.50 7.80
CA LEU A 182 -0.52 4.43 9.20
C LEU A 182 -1.57 3.77 10.10
N THR A 183 -2.86 4.04 9.91
CA THR A 183 -3.95 3.47 10.71
C THR A 183 -3.78 1.96 10.94
N THR A 184 -3.41 1.21 9.90
CA THR A 184 -3.15 -0.23 9.98
C THR A 184 -1.99 -0.53 10.93
N TYR A 185 -0.90 0.22 10.86
CA TYR A 185 0.27 0.04 11.73
C TYR A 185 0.01 0.47 13.17
N GLU A 186 -0.88 1.45 13.39
CA GLU A 186 -1.24 1.91 14.71
C GLU A 186 -2.16 0.94 15.43
N SER A 187 -3.15 0.38 14.71
CA SER A 187 -4.09 -0.60 15.25
C SER A 187 -3.51 -2.00 15.40
N ALA A 188 -2.56 -2.38 14.53
CA ALA A 188 -2.00 -3.73 14.51
C ALA A 188 -1.03 -4.01 15.67
N GLY A 189 -0.70 -3.00 16.48
CA GLY A 189 0.15 -3.15 17.67
C GLY A 189 1.36 -4.04 17.38
N PHE A 190 2.25 -3.62 16.48
CA PHE A 190 3.43 -4.42 16.14
C PHE A 190 4.11 -4.88 17.44
N PRO A 191 4.30 -6.21 17.65
CA PRO A 191 5.12 -6.66 18.75
C PRO A 191 6.48 -6.02 18.52
N ARG A 192 6.91 -5.18 19.48
CA ARG A 192 8.26 -4.63 19.50
C ARG A 192 9.21 -5.83 19.44
N LEU A 193 9.77 -6.11 18.27
CA LEU A 193 10.84 -7.08 18.09
C LEU A 193 12.06 -6.48 18.80
N THR A 194 12.09 -6.69 20.11
CA THR A 194 13.29 -6.60 20.92
C THR A 194 14.17 -7.75 20.45
N LEU A 195 15.14 -7.44 19.58
CA LEU A 195 16.33 -8.27 19.45
C LEU A 195 17.13 -8.02 20.73
N GLU A 196 16.89 -8.85 21.74
CA GLU A 196 17.83 -9.08 22.85
C GLU A 196 18.92 -10.05 22.38
#